data_AF-A0A831LEE1-F1
#
_entry.id   AF-A0A831LEE1-F1
#
_cell.length_a   1.000
_cell.length_b   1.000
_cell.length_c   1.000
_cell.angle_alpha   90.00
_cell.angle_beta   90.00
_cell.angle_gamma   90.00
#
_symmetry.space_group_name_H-M   'P 1'
#
loop_
_entity.id
_entity.type
_entity.pdbx_description
1 polymer ?
#
loop_
_entity_poly.entity_id
_entity_poly.type
_entity_poly.pdbx_seq_one_letter_code
_entity_poly.pdbx_strand_id
1 'polypeptide(L)'
;MSWTTPADVRAQVRRLWDRGLLPAQLVGGEELFPRRLTLKGPGSKELAERFDEVRNWIAGLDREAKHYRLVWRNVNHRILGANAVPAEIWIDSLDHALNLIGKQRDAQRLVALAEETRKCLPQLIPWLMKRPLRALDLADDWPRLLAFVAWLREHPRPAIYLRQIDLPGVHTKLIEGHRGVLSELLDLILPQDAVDSAHSGVTGFCRRYGFLDKPP
;
A
#
# COMPACT_ATOMS: atom_id res chain seq x y z
N MET A 1 -16.32 26.32 3.83
CA MET A 1 -17.47 25.42 3.54
C MET A 1 -17.22 24.06 4.16
N SER A 2 -18.24 23.39 4.71
CA SER A 2 -18.08 22.09 5.41
C SER A 2 -18.50 20.87 4.58
N TRP A 3 -18.94 21.07 3.32
CA TRP A 3 -19.43 19.99 2.46
C TRP A 3 -18.26 19.27 1.77
N THR A 4 -18.42 17.96 1.58
CA THR A 4 -17.43 17.12 0.91
C THR A 4 -17.28 17.54 -0.55
N THR A 5 -16.08 17.92 -0.92
CA THR A 5 -15.70 18.23 -2.30
C THR A 5 -15.15 16.99 -3.01
N PRO A 6 -15.01 17.00 -4.35
CA PRO A 6 -14.31 15.92 -5.06
C PRO A 6 -12.86 15.73 -4.57
N ALA A 7 -12.19 16.80 -4.13
CA ALA A 7 -10.87 16.72 -3.53
C ALA A 7 -10.88 15.94 -2.21
N ASP A 8 -11.93 16.10 -1.39
CA ASP A 8 -12.09 15.32 -0.15
C ASP A 8 -12.36 13.84 -0.42
N VAL A 9 -13.10 13.51 -1.49
CA VAL A 9 -13.31 12.13 -1.95
C VAL A 9 -11.97 11.50 -2.33
N ARG A 10 -11.18 12.17 -3.17
CA ARG A 10 -9.81 11.74 -3.51
C ARG A 10 -8.93 11.59 -2.26
N ALA A 11 -8.98 12.54 -1.33
CA ALA A 11 -8.18 12.51 -0.11
C ALA A 11 -8.57 11.35 0.82
N GLN A 12 -9.84 10.94 0.85
CA GLN A 12 -10.26 9.74 1.57
C GLN A 12 -9.64 8.47 0.97
N VAL A 13 -9.67 8.32 -0.35
CA VAL A 13 -9.09 7.15 -1.03
C VAL A 13 -7.56 7.17 -0.95
N ARG A 14 -6.93 8.35 -1.08
CA ARG A 14 -5.48 8.53 -0.89
C ARG A 14 -5.04 8.05 0.49
N ARG A 15 -5.79 8.37 1.55
CA ARG A 15 -5.49 7.88 2.90
C ARG A 15 -5.53 6.35 3.02
N LEU A 16 -6.37 5.65 2.23
CA LEU A 16 -6.36 4.18 2.19
C LEU A 16 -5.07 3.66 1.54
N TRP A 17 -4.59 4.34 0.49
CA TRP A 17 -3.29 4.03 -0.12
C TRP A 17 -2.14 4.25 0.85
N ASP A 18 -2.06 5.43 1.47
CA ASP A 18 -0.95 5.83 2.35
C ASP A 18 -0.87 4.98 3.62
N ARG A 19 -2.00 4.39 4.06
CA ARG A 19 -2.06 3.39 5.14
C ARG A 19 -1.65 1.99 4.70
N GLY A 20 -1.38 1.78 3.42
CA GLY A 20 -1.04 0.48 2.84
C GLY A 20 -2.23 -0.44 2.60
N LEU A 21 -3.48 -0.01 2.81
CA LEU A 21 -4.66 -0.86 2.68
C LEU A 21 -4.94 -1.25 1.21
N LEU A 22 -4.97 -0.27 0.29
CA LEU A 22 -5.14 -0.57 -1.15
C LEU A 22 -3.95 -1.36 -1.72
N PRO A 23 -2.69 -0.97 -1.43
CA PRO A 23 -1.53 -1.76 -1.82
C PRO A 23 -1.53 -3.20 -1.27
N ALA A 24 -1.99 -3.43 -0.03
CA ALA A 24 -2.05 -4.77 0.54
C ALA A 24 -3.03 -5.68 -0.21
N GLN A 25 -4.20 -5.16 -0.60
CA GLN A 25 -5.18 -5.91 -1.39
C GLN A 25 -4.60 -6.40 -2.73
N LEU A 26 -3.74 -5.61 -3.39
CA LEU A 26 -3.08 -5.99 -4.65
C LEU A 26 -2.17 -7.23 -4.53
N VAL A 27 -1.68 -7.53 -3.33
CA VAL A 27 -0.73 -8.62 -3.09
C VAL A 27 -1.35 -9.81 -2.35
N GLY A 28 -2.67 -9.80 -2.16
CA GLY A 28 -3.43 -10.89 -1.52
C GLY A 28 -4.02 -10.53 -0.16
N GLY A 29 -3.99 -9.25 0.24
CA GLY A 29 -4.66 -8.77 1.45
C GLY A 29 -6.19 -8.74 1.33
N GLU A 30 -6.85 -8.30 2.40
CA GLU A 30 -8.31 -8.25 2.51
C GLU A 30 -8.97 -7.40 1.41
N GLU A 31 -10.13 -7.86 0.93
CA GLU A 31 -10.94 -7.11 -0.03
C GLU A 31 -11.62 -5.90 0.64
N LEU A 32 -11.39 -4.70 0.10
CA LEU A 32 -11.90 -3.46 0.69
C LEU A 32 -13.16 -2.91 0.03
N PHE A 33 -13.59 -3.50 -1.08
CA PHE A 33 -14.64 -2.96 -1.95
C PHE A 33 -15.81 -3.95 -2.08
N PRO A 34 -17.05 -3.46 -2.21
CA PRO A 34 -17.44 -2.04 -2.32
C PRO A 34 -17.28 -1.26 -1.00
N ARG A 35 -16.83 0.00 -1.09
CA ARG A 35 -16.53 0.84 0.08
C ARG A 35 -17.31 2.13 0.08
N ARG A 36 -18.07 2.37 1.15
CA ARG A 36 -18.70 3.67 1.40
C ARG A 36 -17.69 4.69 1.88
N LEU A 37 -17.74 5.89 1.30
CA LEU A 37 -16.97 7.06 1.72
C LEU A 37 -17.84 8.02 2.52
N THR A 38 -17.20 8.86 3.32
CA THR A 38 -17.88 9.90 4.08
C THR A 38 -18.31 11.02 3.13
N LEU A 39 -19.61 11.31 3.14
CA LEU A 39 -20.22 12.44 2.42
C LEU A 39 -20.87 13.39 3.44
N LYS A 40 -20.35 14.60 3.52
CA LYS A 40 -20.98 15.73 4.23
C LYS A 40 -21.68 16.58 3.18
N GLY A 41 -23.01 16.59 3.22
CA GLY A 41 -23.83 17.40 2.33
C GLY A 41 -24.47 18.60 3.05
N PRO A 42 -25.16 19.47 2.31
CA PRO A 42 -25.93 20.57 2.85
C PRO A 42 -27.06 20.08 3.78
N GLY A 43 -27.27 20.82 4.87
CA GLY A 43 -28.45 20.65 5.72
C GLY A 43 -29.73 21.22 5.10
N SER A 44 -30.89 20.94 5.67
CA SER A 44 -32.20 21.37 5.12
C SER A 44 -32.31 22.89 4.92
N LYS A 45 -31.75 23.70 5.83
CA LYS A 45 -31.75 25.16 5.73
C LYS A 45 -30.85 25.64 4.58
N GLU A 46 -29.66 25.06 4.46
CA GLU A 46 -28.72 25.41 3.38
C GLU A 46 -29.24 25.01 2.00
N LEU A 47 -30.00 23.90 1.91
CA LEU A 47 -30.69 23.50 0.67
C LEU A 47 -31.70 24.56 0.19
N ALA A 48 -32.30 25.33 1.09
CA ALA A 48 -33.27 26.37 0.78
C ALA A 48 -32.60 27.72 0.49
N GLU A 49 -31.58 28.08 1.27
CA GLU A 49 -30.99 29.42 1.26
C GLU A 49 -29.79 29.57 0.32
N ARG A 50 -29.10 28.47 -0.02
CA ARG A 50 -27.83 28.48 -0.78
C ARG A 50 -27.91 27.63 -2.05
N PHE A 51 -29.00 27.82 -2.81
CA PHE A 51 -29.35 26.96 -3.95
C PHE A 51 -28.25 26.83 -5.01
N ASP A 52 -27.67 27.96 -5.46
CA ASP A 52 -26.62 27.95 -6.48
C ASP A 52 -25.36 27.22 -5.99
N GLU A 53 -25.01 27.37 -4.71
CA GLU A 53 -23.87 26.68 -4.12
C GLU A 53 -24.11 25.17 -4.03
N VAL A 54 -25.32 24.75 -3.67
CA VAL A 54 -25.72 23.33 -3.66
C VAL A 54 -25.67 22.76 -5.08
N ARG A 55 -26.20 23.47 -6.08
CA ARG A 55 -26.17 23.02 -7.48
C ARG A 55 -24.73 22.87 -7.99
N ASN A 56 -23.86 23.83 -7.69
CA ASN A 56 -22.44 23.76 -8.04
C ASN A 56 -21.72 22.61 -7.33
N TRP A 57 -22.05 22.36 -6.06
CA TRP A 57 -21.53 21.23 -5.30
C TRP A 57 -21.93 19.88 -5.91
N ILE A 58 -23.23 19.70 -6.24
CA ILE A 58 -23.74 18.49 -6.91
C ILE A 58 -23.03 18.30 -8.26
N ALA A 59 -22.97 19.33 -9.10
CA ALA A 59 -22.31 19.27 -10.40
C ALA A 59 -20.81 18.95 -10.29
N GLY A 60 -20.15 19.43 -9.23
CA GLY A 60 -18.76 19.11 -8.93
C GLY A 60 -18.54 17.63 -8.64
N LEU A 61 -19.42 17.03 -7.83
CA LEU A 61 -19.38 15.59 -7.54
C LEU A 61 -19.73 14.76 -8.79
N ASP A 62 -20.80 15.11 -9.49
CA ASP A 62 -21.28 14.34 -10.64
C ASP A 62 -20.25 14.28 -11.78
N ARG A 63 -19.51 15.37 -12.01
CA ARG A 63 -18.43 15.41 -13.02
C ARG A 63 -17.35 14.35 -12.81
N GLU A 64 -17.12 13.93 -11.57
CA GLU A 64 -16.12 12.93 -11.22
C GLU A 64 -16.70 11.54 -10.93
N ALA A 65 -18.01 11.36 -11.07
CA ALA A 65 -18.73 10.11 -10.82
C ALA A 65 -18.42 8.97 -11.82
N LYS A 66 -17.35 9.11 -12.63
CA LYS A 66 -16.75 8.02 -13.40
C LYS A 66 -15.87 7.07 -12.56
N HIS A 67 -15.49 7.50 -11.36
CA HIS A 67 -14.62 6.73 -10.46
C HIS A 67 -15.30 6.35 -9.15
N TYR A 68 -16.56 6.73 -8.96
CA TYR A 68 -17.36 6.40 -7.79
C TYR A 68 -18.83 6.49 -8.13
N ARG A 69 -19.65 5.76 -7.38
CA ARG A 69 -21.10 5.77 -7.51
C ARG A 69 -21.71 6.74 -6.51
N LEU A 70 -22.53 7.65 -7.01
CA LEU A 70 -23.39 8.52 -6.22
C LEU A 70 -24.73 7.83 -5.97
N VAL A 71 -25.12 7.69 -4.71
CA VAL A 71 -26.48 7.28 -4.32
C VAL A 71 -27.28 8.54 -4.01
N TRP A 72 -28.41 8.70 -4.67
CA TRP A 72 -29.25 9.88 -4.58
C TRP A 72 -30.40 9.65 -3.61
N ARG A 73 -30.81 10.70 -2.90
CA ARG A 73 -32.06 10.72 -2.12
C ARG A 73 -32.94 11.86 -2.58
N ASN A 74 -34.25 11.64 -2.56
CA ASN A 74 -35.21 12.71 -2.79
C ASN A 74 -35.43 13.48 -1.49
N VAL A 75 -35.35 14.81 -1.59
CA VAL A 75 -35.67 15.74 -0.52
C VAL A 75 -36.87 16.56 -0.98
N ASN A 76 -37.98 16.40 -0.27
CA ASN A 76 -39.17 17.20 -0.50
C ASN A 76 -39.03 18.51 0.29
N HIS A 77 -38.82 19.62 -0.40
CA HIS A 77 -38.77 20.94 0.22
C HIS A 77 -40.01 21.75 -0.13
N ARG A 78 -40.63 22.36 0.89
CA ARG A 78 -41.91 23.08 0.76
C ARG A 78 -41.90 24.22 -0.27
N ILE A 79 -40.72 24.80 -0.53
CA ILE A 79 -40.53 25.93 -1.46
C ILE A 79 -39.99 25.49 -2.83
N LEU A 80 -39.24 24.38 -2.91
CA LEU A 80 -38.48 23.99 -4.11
C LEU A 80 -39.03 22.71 -4.79
N GLY A 81 -40.03 22.05 -4.23
CA GLY A 81 -40.52 20.76 -4.71
C GLY A 81 -39.60 19.60 -4.35
N ALA A 82 -39.71 18.48 -5.07
CA ALA A 82 -38.88 17.29 -4.88
C ALA A 82 -37.54 17.45 -5.61
N ASN A 83 -36.43 17.53 -4.86
CA ASN A 83 -35.08 17.60 -5.41
C ASN A 83 -34.26 16.36 -5.03
N ALA A 84 -33.55 15.79 -5.99
CA ALA A 84 -32.59 14.72 -5.72
C ALA A 84 -31.24 15.32 -5.30
N VAL A 85 -30.70 14.86 -4.17
CA VAL A 85 -29.37 15.26 -3.68
C VAL A 85 -28.50 14.04 -3.40
N PRO A 86 -27.18 14.11 -3.60
CA PRO A 86 -26.27 13.05 -3.22
C PRO A 86 -26.38 12.73 -1.72
N ALA A 87 -26.60 11.46 -1.40
CA ALA A 87 -26.74 10.95 -0.04
C ALA A 87 -25.54 10.08 0.36
N GLU A 88 -24.97 9.34 -0.59
CA GLU A 88 -23.83 8.46 -0.34
C GLU A 88 -22.86 8.47 -1.53
N ILE A 89 -21.58 8.21 -1.23
CA ILE A 89 -20.54 7.99 -2.23
C ILE A 89 -19.95 6.61 -1.97
N TRP A 90 -19.89 5.79 -3.01
CA TRP A 90 -19.33 4.44 -2.98
C TRP A 90 -18.22 4.29 -4.01
N ILE A 91 -17.14 3.63 -3.62
CA ILE A 91 -16.16 3.09 -4.57
C ILE A 91 -16.47 1.61 -4.73
N ASP A 92 -16.80 1.18 -5.94
CA ASP A 92 -17.27 -0.19 -6.16
C ASP A 92 -16.11 -1.18 -6.40
N SER A 93 -14.92 -0.71 -6.80
CA SER A 93 -13.76 -1.58 -7.10
C SER A 93 -12.41 -0.92 -6.78
N LEU A 94 -11.39 -1.77 -6.66
CA LEU A 94 -10.01 -1.33 -6.49
C LEU A 94 -9.52 -0.49 -7.68
N ASP A 95 -9.87 -0.87 -8.91
CA ASP A 95 -9.49 -0.11 -10.10
C ASP A 95 -10.08 1.30 -10.11
N HIS A 96 -11.34 1.45 -9.70
CA HIS A 96 -11.95 2.77 -9.52
C HIS A 96 -11.19 3.61 -8.49
N ALA A 97 -10.79 3.00 -7.36
CA ALA A 97 -9.99 3.66 -6.34
C ALA A 97 -8.63 4.13 -6.87
N LEU A 98 -7.91 3.25 -7.57
CA LEU A 98 -6.57 3.53 -8.12
C LEU A 98 -6.61 4.60 -9.21
N ASN A 99 -7.64 4.55 -10.08
CA ASN A 99 -7.87 5.56 -11.10
C ASN A 99 -8.16 6.92 -10.50
N LEU A 100 -8.99 6.98 -9.45
CA LEU A 100 -9.34 8.22 -8.76
C LEU A 100 -8.11 8.95 -8.17
N ILE A 101 -7.11 8.18 -7.70
CA ILE A 101 -5.92 8.73 -7.05
C ILE A 101 -4.66 8.68 -7.93
N GLY A 102 -4.76 8.25 -9.18
CA GLY A 102 -3.64 8.19 -10.12
C GLY A 102 -2.50 7.25 -9.72
N LYS A 103 -2.80 6.10 -9.10
CA LYS A 103 -1.82 5.14 -8.58
C LYS A 103 -1.69 3.84 -9.39
N GLN A 104 -2.13 3.85 -10.64
CA GLN A 104 -2.13 2.66 -11.49
C GLN A 104 -0.71 2.12 -11.76
N ARG A 105 0.27 3.01 -12.01
CA ARG A 105 1.66 2.60 -12.25
C ARG A 105 2.31 1.95 -11.03
N ASP A 106 2.11 2.56 -9.86
CA ASP A 106 2.61 1.99 -8.60
C ASP A 106 1.92 0.64 -8.33
N ALA A 107 0.61 0.54 -8.57
CA ALA A 107 -0.11 -0.72 -8.43
C ALA A 107 0.45 -1.82 -9.34
N GLN A 108 0.72 -1.52 -10.62
CA GLN A 108 1.33 -2.45 -11.57
C GLN A 108 2.73 -2.91 -11.12
N ARG A 109 3.56 -1.99 -10.61
CA ARG A 109 4.87 -2.35 -10.05
C ARG A 109 4.71 -3.30 -8.87
N LEU A 110 3.82 -3.02 -7.93
CA LEU A 110 3.62 -3.87 -6.77
C LEU A 110 3.09 -5.27 -7.15
N VAL A 111 2.18 -5.36 -8.11
CA VAL A 111 1.70 -6.65 -8.64
C VAL A 111 2.87 -7.45 -9.24
N ALA A 112 3.74 -6.81 -10.02
CA ALA A 112 4.94 -7.45 -10.57
C ALA A 112 5.90 -7.96 -9.49
N LEU A 113 6.14 -7.16 -8.43
CA LEU A 113 6.95 -7.59 -7.27
C LEU A 113 6.35 -8.80 -6.58
N ALA A 114 5.02 -8.83 -6.40
CA ALA A 114 4.35 -9.95 -5.77
C ALA A 114 4.38 -11.21 -6.63
N GLU A 115 4.19 -11.09 -7.95
CA GLU A 115 4.35 -12.17 -8.93
C GLU A 115 5.74 -12.80 -8.85
N GLU A 116 6.79 -11.97 -8.87
CA GLU A 116 8.19 -12.43 -8.75
C GLU A 116 8.43 -13.10 -7.40
N THR A 117 7.93 -12.50 -6.32
CA THR A 117 8.07 -13.06 -4.96
C THR A 117 7.36 -14.42 -4.84
N ARG A 118 6.17 -14.59 -5.41
CA ARG A 118 5.44 -15.88 -5.41
C ARG A 118 6.23 -16.98 -6.11
N LYS A 119 6.96 -16.63 -7.19
CA LYS A 119 7.77 -17.59 -7.96
C LYS A 119 9.02 -18.03 -7.20
N CYS A 120 9.72 -17.09 -6.57
CA CYS A 120 11.02 -17.37 -5.95
C CYS A 120 10.93 -17.75 -4.47
N LEU A 121 10.15 -17.00 -3.68
CA LEU A 121 10.10 -17.06 -2.22
C LEU A 121 8.67 -16.76 -1.73
N PRO A 122 7.68 -17.65 -1.98
CA PRO A 122 6.27 -17.40 -1.66
C PRO A 122 6.01 -17.13 -0.16
N GLN A 123 6.88 -17.60 0.73
CA GLN A 123 6.82 -17.35 2.17
C GLN A 123 6.99 -15.85 2.53
N LEU A 124 7.47 -15.01 1.61
CA LEU A 124 7.59 -13.57 1.81
C LEU A 124 6.32 -12.78 1.49
N ILE A 125 5.29 -13.39 0.89
CA ILE A 125 4.03 -12.71 0.55
C ILE A 125 3.34 -12.09 1.79
N PRO A 126 3.31 -12.74 2.97
CA PRO A 126 2.86 -12.10 4.21
C PRO A 126 3.58 -10.79 4.55
N TRP A 127 4.87 -10.69 4.24
CA TRP A 127 5.62 -9.45 4.42
C TRP A 127 5.17 -8.36 3.45
N LEU A 128 4.96 -8.68 2.18
CA LEU A 128 4.45 -7.73 1.18
C LEU A 128 3.05 -7.23 1.57
N MET A 129 2.16 -8.10 2.07
CA MET A 129 0.85 -7.70 2.57
C MET A 129 0.94 -6.74 3.76
N LYS A 130 1.89 -6.98 4.67
CA LYS A 130 2.10 -6.15 5.87
C LYS A 130 2.81 -4.82 5.56
N ARG A 131 3.71 -4.80 4.57
CA ARG A 131 4.55 -3.63 4.23
C ARG A 131 4.58 -3.33 2.73
N PRO A 132 3.42 -3.15 2.08
CA PRO A 132 3.37 -3.04 0.62
C PRO A 132 3.99 -1.74 0.08
N LEU A 133 3.86 -0.64 0.81
CA LEU A 133 4.51 0.62 0.44
C LEU A 133 6.03 0.53 0.56
N ARG A 134 6.53 -0.18 1.58
CA ARG A 134 7.97 -0.41 1.72
C ARG A 134 8.52 -1.31 0.61
N ALA A 135 7.74 -2.31 0.17
CA ALA A 135 8.09 -3.12 -0.98
C ALA A 135 8.20 -2.26 -2.25
N LEU A 136 7.26 -1.32 -2.44
CA LEU A 136 7.30 -0.36 -3.55
C LEU A 136 8.53 0.55 -3.54
N ASP A 137 8.93 1.06 -2.38
CA ASP A 137 10.16 1.86 -2.24
C ASP A 137 11.42 1.09 -2.66
N LEU A 138 11.37 -0.24 -2.55
CA LEU A 138 12.48 -1.15 -2.84
C LEU A 138 12.35 -1.82 -4.21
N ALA A 139 11.38 -1.41 -5.03
CA ALA A 139 11.03 -2.12 -6.27
C ALA A 139 12.23 -2.36 -7.20
N ASP A 140 13.15 -1.39 -7.29
CA ASP A 140 14.31 -1.46 -8.21
C ASP A 140 15.45 -2.35 -7.67
N ASP A 141 15.49 -2.56 -6.36
CA ASP A 141 16.44 -3.44 -5.68
C ASP A 141 15.85 -4.81 -5.35
N TRP A 142 14.53 -4.98 -5.48
CA TRP A 142 13.80 -6.16 -5.02
C TRP A 142 14.33 -7.49 -5.58
N PRO A 143 14.64 -7.63 -6.88
CA PRO A 143 15.19 -8.88 -7.42
C PRO A 143 16.52 -9.28 -6.73
N ARG A 144 17.38 -8.30 -6.41
CA ARG A 144 18.66 -8.52 -5.73
C ARG A 144 18.45 -8.90 -4.27
N LEU A 145 17.46 -8.30 -3.60
CA LEU A 145 17.08 -8.67 -2.23
C LEU A 145 16.55 -10.11 -2.19
N LEU A 146 15.66 -10.49 -3.12
CA LEU A 146 15.17 -11.87 -3.24
C LEU A 146 16.31 -12.85 -3.50
N ALA A 147 17.24 -12.53 -4.41
CA ALA A 147 18.40 -13.37 -4.71
C ALA A 147 19.29 -13.59 -3.48
N PHE A 148 19.57 -12.52 -2.71
CA PHE A 148 20.34 -12.65 -1.47
C PHE A 148 19.63 -13.50 -0.41
N VAL A 149 18.32 -13.29 -0.22
CA VAL A 149 17.53 -14.09 0.74
C VAL A 149 17.47 -15.56 0.32
N ALA A 150 17.28 -15.85 -0.98
CA ALA A 150 17.28 -17.20 -1.50
C ALA A 150 18.64 -17.88 -1.32
N TRP A 151 19.73 -17.17 -1.60
CA TRP A 151 21.09 -17.68 -1.40
C TRP A 151 21.37 -18.01 0.06
N LEU A 152 20.99 -17.13 1.00
CA LEU A 152 21.24 -17.36 2.42
C LEU A 152 20.38 -18.49 2.99
N ARG A 153 19.19 -18.72 2.42
CA ARG A 153 18.37 -19.91 2.73
C ARG A 153 19.09 -21.22 2.37
N GLU A 154 19.83 -21.23 1.27
CA GLU A 154 20.60 -22.40 0.81
C GLU A 154 21.95 -22.54 1.54
N HIS A 155 22.48 -21.44 2.07
CA HIS A 155 23.77 -21.38 2.76
C HIS A 155 23.61 -20.80 4.18
N PRO A 156 22.86 -21.48 5.07
CA PRO A 156 22.65 -20.96 6.41
C PRO A 156 23.99 -20.86 7.17
N ARG A 157 24.17 -19.74 7.89
CA ARG A 157 25.37 -19.44 8.69
C ARG A 157 26.69 -19.61 7.91
N PRO A 158 26.92 -18.82 6.85
CA PRO A 158 27.99 -19.09 5.89
C PRO A 158 29.40 -18.85 6.44
N ALA A 159 29.56 -18.20 7.59
CA ALA A 159 30.86 -17.91 8.23
C ALA A 159 31.85 -17.16 7.32
N ILE A 160 31.32 -16.31 6.42
CA ILE A 160 32.09 -15.43 5.53
C ILE A 160 31.77 -13.96 5.78
N TYR A 161 32.60 -13.05 5.27
CA TYR A 161 32.30 -11.63 5.22
C TYR A 161 31.28 -11.31 4.12
N LEU A 162 30.43 -10.29 4.31
CA LEU A 162 29.45 -9.85 3.28
C LEU A 162 30.08 -9.50 1.93
N ARG A 163 31.35 -9.07 1.90
CA ARG A 163 32.09 -8.76 0.66
C ARG A 163 32.51 -9.99 -0.14
N GLN A 164 32.42 -11.18 0.46
CA GLN A 164 32.74 -12.45 -0.19
C GLN A 164 31.52 -13.11 -0.84
N ILE A 165 30.34 -12.51 -0.70
CA ILE A 165 29.13 -12.95 -1.41
C ILE A 165 29.31 -12.64 -2.89
N ASP A 166 29.34 -13.68 -3.71
CA ASP A 166 29.42 -13.58 -5.16
C ASP A 166 28.03 -13.82 -5.76
N LEU A 167 27.21 -12.77 -5.74
CA LEU A 167 25.87 -12.76 -6.33
C LEU A 167 25.75 -11.60 -7.32
N PRO A 168 25.25 -11.85 -8.55
CA PRO A 168 25.12 -10.81 -9.57
C PRO A 168 24.34 -9.58 -9.07
N GLY A 169 25.01 -8.42 -9.08
CA GLY A 169 24.41 -7.14 -8.66
C GLY A 169 24.16 -6.98 -7.16
N VAL A 170 24.44 -7.99 -6.33
CA VAL A 170 24.34 -7.90 -4.86
C VAL A 170 25.69 -7.48 -4.31
N HIS A 171 25.84 -6.19 -4.04
CA HIS A 171 27.06 -5.64 -3.45
C HIS A 171 26.90 -5.40 -1.95
N THR A 172 27.99 -5.35 -1.20
CA THR A 172 27.95 -5.13 0.25
C THR A 172 27.17 -3.86 0.64
N LYS A 173 27.27 -2.78 -0.14
CA LYS A 173 26.51 -1.53 0.10
C LYS A 173 25.00 -1.73 0.04
N LEU A 174 24.51 -2.58 -0.86
CA LEU A 174 23.09 -2.93 -0.96
C LEU A 174 22.62 -3.63 0.33
N ILE A 175 23.37 -4.66 0.75
CA ILE A 175 23.05 -5.42 1.95
C ILE A 175 23.08 -4.50 3.18
N GLU A 176 24.14 -3.69 3.32
CA GLU A 176 24.31 -2.75 4.43
C GLU A 176 23.18 -1.71 4.50
N GLY A 177 22.76 -1.15 3.36
CA GLY A 177 21.65 -0.19 3.29
C GLY A 177 20.29 -0.77 3.64
N HIS A 178 20.10 -2.08 3.43
CA HIS A 178 18.80 -2.75 3.57
C HIS A 178 18.73 -3.78 4.70
N ARG A 179 19.73 -3.83 5.61
CA ARG A 179 19.80 -4.81 6.73
C ARG A 179 18.51 -4.93 7.54
N GLY A 180 17.83 -3.82 7.80
CA GLY A 180 16.57 -3.85 8.56
C GLY A 180 15.49 -4.66 7.84
N VAL A 181 15.30 -4.41 6.55
CA VAL A 181 14.33 -5.14 5.73
C VAL A 181 14.78 -6.59 5.50
N LEU A 182 16.06 -6.79 5.16
CA LEU A 182 16.63 -8.12 4.99
C LEU A 182 16.46 -8.97 6.25
N SER A 183 16.60 -8.40 7.44
CA SER A 183 16.32 -9.13 8.67
C SER A 183 14.88 -9.62 8.75
N GLU A 184 13.91 -8.75 8.48
CA GLU A 184 12.50 -9.13 8.51
C GLU A 184 12.16 -10.21 7.46
N LEU A 185 12.82 -10.18 6.29
CA LEU A 185 12.64 -11.20 5.27
C LEU A 185 13.31 -12.53 5.65
N LEU A 186 14.55 -12.48 6.14
CA LEU A 186 15.31 -13.66 6.55
C LEU A 186 14.66 -14.38 7.73
N ASP A 187 14.13 -13.65 8.71
CA ASP A 187 13.41 -14.22 9.85
C ASP A 187 12.14 -15.00 9.44
N LEU A 188 11.58 -14.74 8.25
CA LEU A 188 10.44 -15.49 7.70
C LEU A 188 10.86 -16.72 6.89
N ILE A 189 12.11 -16.75 6.42
CA ILE A 189 12.61 -17.77 5.47
C ILE A 189 13.51 -18.79 6.13
N LEU A 190 14.36 -18.35 7.05
CA LEU A 190 15.35 -19.21 7.69
C LEU A 190 14.71 -20.03 8.80
N PRO A 191 15.16 -21.28 8.99
CA PRO A 191 14.78 -22.05 10.16
C PRO A 191 15.32 -21.39 11.44
N GLN A 192 14.65 -21.63 12.57
CA GLN A 192 14.95 -20.92 13.83
C GLN A 192 16.38 -21.17 14.34
N ASP A 193 16.97 -22.32 14.03
CA ASP A 193 18.34 -22.68 14.41
C ASP A 193 19.41 -21.96 13.56
N ALA A 194 19.04 -21.47 12.38
CA ALA A 194 19.91 -20.65 11.54
C ALA A 194 19.93 -19.17 11.97
N VAL A 195 18.99 -18.74 12.82
CA VAL A 195 18.87 -17.35 13.30
C VAL A 195 19.32 -17.26 14.75
N ASP A 196 20.40 -16.52 15.01
CA ASP A 196 20.83 -16.25 16.38
C ASP A 196 20.00 -15.12 17.00
N SER A 197 19.00 -15.50 17.81
CA SER A 197 18.08 -14.59 18.48
C SER A 197 18.72 -13.69 19.54
N ALA A 198 19.94 -13.97 19.99
CA ALA A 198 20.66 -13.11 20.93
C ALA A 198 21.13 -11.80 20.26
N HIS A 199 21.16 -11.77 18.93
CA HIS A 199 21.57 -10.62 18.16
C HIS A 199 20.37 -10.02 17.42
N SER A 200 20.15 -8.71 17.57
CA SER A 200 19.06 -7.98 16.92
C SER A 200 19.52 -6.66 16.34
N GLY A 201 18.68 -6.07 15.48
CA GLY A 201 18.94 -4.77 14.88
C GLY A 201 20.02 -4.80 13.78
N VAL A 202 20.33 -3.61 13.26
CA VAL A 202 21.22 -3.44 12.09
C VAL A 202 22.69 -3.75 12.42
N THR A 203 23.10 -3.49 13.66
CA THR A 203 24.47 -3.78 14.16
C THR A 203 24.68 -5.27 14.36
N GLY A 204 23.67 -5.99 14.86
CA GLY A 204 23.72 -7.44 15.07
C GLY A 204 23.52 -8.28 13.81
N PHE A 205 23.22 -7.68 12.65
CA PHE A 205 22.85 -8.39 11.41
C PHE A 205 23.83 -9.50 11.03
N CYS A 206 25.14 -9.21 11.00
CA CYS A 206 26.14 -10.19 10.60
C CYS A 206 26.11 -11.41 11.52
N ARG A 207 26.22 -11.19 12.84
CA ARG A 207 26.19 -12.27 13.85
C ARG A 207 24.88 -13.05 13.83
N ARG A 208 23.75 -12.35 13.72
CA ARG A 208 22.40 -12.95 13.69
C ARG A 208 22.27 -14.01 12.60
N TYR A 209 22.83 -13.75 11.41
CA TYR A 209 22.75 -14.66 10.26
C TYR A 209 24.06 -15.41 9.96
N GLY A 210 25.00 -15.41 10.91
CA GLY A 210 26.24 -16.20 10.82
C GLY A 210 27.29 -15.69 9.82
N PHE A 211 27.30 -14.40 9.51
CA PHE A 211 28.40 -13.74 8.81
C PHE A 211 29.51 -13.30 9.77
N LEU A 212 30.73 -13.17 9.25
CA LEU A 212 31.85 -12.57 9.97
C LEU A 212 31.70 -11.05 10.07
N ASP A 213 31.96 -10.51 11.27
CA ASP A 213 32.07 -9.07 11.49
C ASP A 213 33.34 -8.52 10.86
N LYS A 214 33.29 -7.29 10.36
CA LYS A 214 34.50 -6.60 9.88
C LYS A 214 35.56 -6.63 11.00
N PRO A 215 36.82 -7.00 10.69
CA PRO A 215 37.88 -6.90 11.68
C PRO A 215 38.00 -5.44 12.15
N PRO A 216 38.38 -5.22 13.43
CA PRO A 216 38.57 -3.88 13.99
C PRO A 216 39.62 -3.06 13.24
#